data_AF-A0A6G2BB58-F1
#
_entry.id   AF-A0A6G2BB58-F1
#
_cell.length_a   1.000
_cell.length_b   1.000
_cell.length_c   1.000
_cell.angle_alpha   90.00
_cell.angle_beta   90.00
_cell.angle_gamma   90.00
#
_symmetry.space_group_name_H-M   'P 1'
#
loop_
_entity.id
_entity.type
_entity.pdbx_description
1 polymer ?
#
loop_
_entity_poly.entity_id
_entity_poly.type
_entity_poly.pdbx_seq_one_letter_code
_entity_poly.pdbx_strand_id
1 'polypeptide(L)'
;MPVRTAWLLNRTENGTGQSRADTRLAPTGTMTPAGQLATRGGVIPGSPDGAWALSGLYVYGQSAGMTAMVASGRAVVQGDESAGAYPVAVTEYTPLTFADGDPNNPRIDLVVLRVYDETQDTESGRAEAALEIVQGTPAATPKIPATPRAALALAAVRVPAGASEGTGGIDWTSAVGDLRRATVAVGGIVPEEWPRDIPGSYPGQYRDIGAGGLQRWDGTAWQPYPPTPRWREWTPEWTTSTGRSTPSFGNATVQCRYVHTGTLVHASLGLYFGSTTRFGSGGSGDNWRFSLPVRASGTSHAVGFAGLQLGLRERRIARVRLTTPGHLELEVSSGDLDGTASRHGGLVDAVTPWVWESGTHIAATLTYESAEPAE
;
A
#
# COMPACT_ATOMS: atom_id res chain seq x y z
N MET A 1 -10.07 -2.05 -39.86
CA MET A 1 -10.70 -3.18 -39.15
C MET A 1 -10.48 -3.01 -37.65
N PRO A 2 -11.54 -3.15 -36.82
CA PRO A 2 -11.49 -2.91 -35.37
C PRO A 2 -10.87 -4.08 -34.56
N VAL A 3 -10.71 -5.26 -35.17
CA VAL A 3 -10.07 -6.43 -34.55
C VAL A 3 -8.86 -6.83 -35.41
N ARG A 4 -7.69 -7.00 -34.79
CA ARG A 4 -6.41 -7.34 -35.43
C ARG A 4 -5.65 -8.34 -34.57
N THR A 5 -4.88 -9.23 -35.18
CA THR A 5 -4.09 -10.26 -34.47
C THR A 5 -2.59 -10.01 -34.67
N ALA A 6 -1.80 -10.00 -33.61
CA ALA A 6 -0.37 -9.70 -33.70
C ALA A 6 0.54 -10.88 -34.10
N TRP A 7 -0.01 -12.10 -34.27
CA TRP A 7 0.79 -13.32 -34.50
C TRP A 7 0.17 -14.32 -35.48
N LEU A 8 -0.90 -13.97 -36.20
CA LEU A 8 -1.47 -14.85 -37.22
C LEU A 8 -0.84 -14.54 -38.59
N LEU A 9 0.14 -15.34 -39.00
CA LEU A 9 0.63 -15.36 -40.38
C LEU A 9 -0.36 -16.14 -41.25
N ASN A 10 -0.99 -15.48 -42.23
CA ASN A 10 -1.41 -16.14 -43.46
C ASN A 10 -1.19 -15.16 -44.62
N ARG A 11 -0.12 -15.37 -45.38
CA ARG A 11 0.19 -14.63 -46.62
C ARG A 11 -0.26 -15.47 -47.83
N THR A 12 -0.86 -14.81 -48.81
CA THR A 12 -0.67 -15.13 -50.24
C THR A 12 -0.30 -13.84 -50.98
N GLU A 13 0.04 -13.97 -52.26
CA GLU A 13 0.89 -13.11 -53.10
C GLU A 13 0.45 -11.64 -53.26
N ASN A 14 -0.70 -11.23 -52.69
CA ASN A 14 -1.27 -9.87 -52.81
C ASN A 14 -1.78 -9.23 -51.48
N GLY A 15 -1.48 -9.75 -50.28
CA GLY A 15 -2.13 -9.30 -49.03
C GLY A 15 -1.21 -8.99 -47.83
N THR A 16 -1.57 -7.95 -47.07
CA THR A 16 -0.88 -7.38 -45.88
C THR A 16 -0.58 -8.39 -44.76
N GLY A 17 0.64 -8.35 -44.22
CA GLY A 17 1.07 -9.08 -43.01
C GLY A 17 1.06 -8.24 -41.74
N GLN A 18 1.58 -8.79 -40.63
CA GLN A 18 1.76 -8.10 -39.35
C GLN A 18 2.37 -6.69 -39.57
N SER A 19 1.64 -5.64 -39.19
CA SER A 19 2.21 -4.29 -39.19
C SER A 19 3.02 -4.06 -37.93
N ARG A 20 4.00 -3.14 -37.98
CA ARG A 20 4.74 -2.70 -36.79
C ARG A 20 3.79 -2.20 -35.69
N ALA A 21 2.66 -1.59 -36.06
CA ALA A 21 1.61 -1.19 -35.12
C ALA A 21 0.93 -2.38 -34.45
N ASP A 22 0.66 -3.49 -35.17
CA ASP A 22 0.02 -4.67 -34.58
C ASP A 22 0.92 -5.35 -33.53
N THR A 23 2.25 -5.39 -33.74
CA THR A 23 3.21 -5.88 -32.73
C THR A 23 3.22 -5.02 -31.46
N ARG A 24 3.03 -3.69 -31.60
CA ARG A 24 3.01 -2.74 -30.48
C ARG A 24 1.68 -2.73 -29.73
N LEU A 25 0.57 -3.01 -30.41
CA LEU A 25 -0.78 -3.03 -29.83
C LEU A 25 -1.10 -4.35 -29.12
N ALA A 26 -0.29 -5.40 -29.28
CA ALA A 26 -0.44 -6.65 -28.54
C ALA A 26 0.93 -7.23 -28.09
N PRO A 27 1.64 -6.55 -27.17
CA PRO A 27 2.94 -7.00 -26.71
C PRO A 27 2.79 -8.31 -25.90
N THR A 28 3.46 -9.38 -26.32
CA THR A 28 3.73 -10.54 -25.47
C THR A 28 4.74 -10.12 -24.40
N GLY A 29 4.24 -9.93 -23.18
CA GLY A 29 4.94 -9.27 -22.07
C GLY A 29 4.32 -7.91 -21.74
N THR A 30 2.98 -7.87 -21.62
CA THR A 30 2.20 -6.65 -21.36
C THR A 30 2.83 -5.86 -20.23
N MET A 31 3.17 -4.61 -20.47
CA MET A 31 3.60 -3.67 -19.42
C MET A 31 2.36 -3.10 -18.72
N THR A 32 2.51 -2.49 -17.54
CA THR A 32 1.40 -1.92 -16.76
C THR A 32 0.45 -1.12 -17.67
N PRO A 33 -0.85 -1.47 -17.77
CA PRO A 33 -1.76 -0.78 -18.67
C PRO A 33 -1.95 0.67 -18.22
N ALA A 34 -2.25 1.56 -19.14
CA ALA A 34 -2.74 2.92 -18.85
C ALA A 34 -4.12 3.18 -19.48
N GLY A 35 -4.63 2.21 -20.23
CA GLY A 35 -5.91 2.22 -20.93
C GLY A 35 -6.09 0.89 -21.67
N GLN A 36 -7.14 0.77 -22.47
CA GLN A 36 -7.44 -0.47 -23.21
C GLN A 36 -6.39 -0.77 -24.28
N LEU A 37 -5.88 0.27 -24.95
CA LEU A 37 -4.85 0.19 -26.00
C LEU A 37 -3.58 0.97 -25.61
N ALA A 38 -3.45 1.35 -24.34
CA ALA A 38 -2.36 2.17 -23.84
C ALA A 38 -1.59 1.45 -22.73
N THR A 39 -0.29 1.63 -22.75
CA THR A 39 0.65 1.15 -21.74
C THR A 39 1.22 2.33 -20.98
N ARG A 40 1.49 2.15 -19.69
CA ARG A 40 2.24 3.10 -18.89
C ARG A 40 3.69 3.14 -19.39
N GLY A 41 4.05 4.24 -20.05
CA GLY A 41 5.44 4.52 -20.40
C GLY A 41 6.31 4.72 -19.16
N GLY A 42 7.60 4.44 -19.30
CA GLY A 42 8.57 4.56 -18.21
C GLY A 42 9.90 3.87 -18.51
N VAL A 43 10.86 4.10 -17.64
CA VAL A 43 12.16 3.41 -17.59
C VAL A 43 11.97 2.04 -16.95
N ILE A 44 12.66 1.03 -17.46
CA ILE A 44 12.63 -0.31 -16.87
C ILE A 44 13.52 -0.30 -15.61
N PRO A 45 13.01 -0.70 -14.42
CA PRO A 45 13.77 -0.75 -13.18
C PRO A 45 15.03 -1.61 -13.25
N GLY A 46 15.98 -1.26 -12.38
CA GLY A 46 17.21 -2.00 -12.13
C GLY A 46 18.45 -1.11 -12.08
N SER A 47 19.50 -1.68 -11.49
CA SER A 47 20.88 -1.19 -11.56
C SER A 47 21.83 -2.37 -11.77
N PRO A 48 23.07 -2.13 -12.27
CA PRO A 48 24.03 -3.21 -12.51
C PRO A 48 24.31 -4.10 -11.29
N ASP A 49 24.24 -3.53 -10.09
CA ASP A 49 24.51 -4.16 -8.79
C ASP A 49 23.23 -4.45 -7.97
N GLY A 50 22.06 -4.05 -8.46
CA GLY A 50 20.80 -4.13 -7.72
C GLY A 50 20.67 -3.16 -6.54
N ALA A 51 21.61 -2.22 -6.35
CA ALA A 51 21.57 -1.25 -5.25
C ALA A 51 20.50 -0.16 -5.43
N TRP A 52 20.07 0.10 -6.67
CA TRP A 52 19.13 1.18 -6.98
C TRP A 52 17.94 0.67 -7.79
N ALA A 53 16.74 1.16 -7.45
CA ALA A 53 15.53 0.85 -8.20
C ALA A 53 15.59 1.32 -9.66
N LEU A 54 16.28 2.44 -9.93
CA LEU A 54 16.36 3.06 -11.25
C LEU A 54 17.75 3.68 -11.51
N SER A 55 18.64 2.97 -12.20
CA SER A 55 19.92 3.53 -12.68
C SER A 55 19.96 3.81 -14.18
N GLY A 56 18.94 3.42 -14.93
CA GLY A 56 18.89 3.67 -16.39
C GLY A 56 18.43 5.09 -16.72
N LEU A 57 18.96 5.66 -17.81
CA LEU A 57 18.48 6.92 -18.39
C LEU A 57 18.48 8.15 -17.45
N TYR A 58 19.26 8.14 -16.36
CA TYR A 58 19.41 9.34 -15.52
C TYR A 58 20.23 10.41 -16.25
N VAL A 59 19.89 11.67 -15.97
CA VAL A 59 20.55 12.85 -16.54
C VAL A 59 21.47 13.44 -15.49
N TYR A 60 22.73 13.72 -15.86
CA TYR A 60 23.71 14.33 -14.95
C TYR A 60 24.75 15.13 -15.72
N GLY A 61 25.38 16.12 -15.07
CA GLY A 61 26.59 16.76 -15.58
C GLY A 61 27.83 16.25 -14.85
N GLN A 62 28.97 16.20 -15.55
CA GLN A 62 30.25 15.79 -14.96
C GLN A 62 31.03 16.96 -14.32
N SER A 63 30.84 18.18 -14.84
CA SER A 63 31.45 19.41 -14.33
C SER A 63 30.60 20.61 -14.74
N ALA A 64 30.89 21.78 -14.16
CA ALA A 64 30.28 23.05 -14.56
C ALA A 64 30.45 23.27 -16.08
N GLY A 65 29.36 23.63 -16.77
CA GLY A 65 29.30 23.69 -18.24
C GLY A 65 27.88 23.55 -18.78
N MET A 66 27.73 23.53 -20.11
CA MET A 66 26.43 23.51 -20.78
C MET A 66 25.99 22.12 -21.27
N THR A 67 26.73 21.06 -20.95
CA THR A 67 26.45 19.70 -21.45
C THR A 67 26.09 18.75 -20.31
N ALA A 68 24.97 18.05 -20.46
CA ALA A 68 24.61 16.90 -19.65
C ALA A 68 24.95 15.59 -20.37
N MET A 69 25.07 14.51 -19.60
CA MET A 69 25.08 13.14 -20.07
C MET A 69 23.77 12.45 -19.68
N VAL A 70 23.24 11.64 -20.59
CA VAL A 70 22.16 10.70 -20.31
C VAL A 70 22.75 9.30 -20.27
N ALA A 71 22.57 8.60 -19.16
CA ALA A 71 23.06 7.23 -19.01
C ALA A 71 22.34 6.24 -19.95
N SER A 72 23.01 5.13 -20.25
CA SER A 72 22.39 4.01 -20.96
C SER A 72 21.21 3.43 -20.16
N GLY A 73 20.28 2.78 -20.85
CA GLY A 73 19.11 2.19 -20.21
C GLY A 73 18.03 1.76 -21.20
N ARG A 74 16.94 1.24 -20.65
CA ARG A 74 15.80 0.77 -21.43
C ARG A 74 14.53 1.44 -20.92
N ALA A 75 13.62 1.71 -21.84
CA ALA A 75 12.35 2.33 -21.54
C ALA A 75 11.26 1.81 -22.48
N VAL A 76 10.01 2.10 -22.09
CA VAL A 76 8.85 2.02 -22.96
C VAL A 76 8.30 3.44 -23.11
N VAL A 77 8.17 3.89 -24.34
CA VAL A 77 7.59 5.19 -24.68
C VAL A 77 6.20 4.97 -25.24
N GLN A 78 5.18 5.49 -24.58
CA GLN A 78 3.80 5.39 -25.05
C GLN A 78 3.55 6.43 -26.13
N GLY A 79 3.19 5.99 -27.34
CA GLY A 79 2.63 6.87 -28.38
C GLY A 79 1.13 7.08 -28.21
N ASP A 80 0.46 7.55 -29.24
CA ASP A 80 -1.01 7.57 -29.25
C ASP A 80 -1.58 6.15 -29.24
N GLU A 81 -2.88 6.03 -28.93
CA GLU A 81 -3.57 4.74 -28.90
C GLU A 81 -3.49 3.99 -30.24
N SER A 82 -3.45 4.70 -31.38
CA SER A 82 -3.26 4.10 -32.71
C SER A 82 -1.85 3.57 -32.95
N ALA A 83 -0.87 4.16 -32.27
CA ALA A 83 0.55 3.92 -32.44
C ALA A 83 1.05 2.79 -31.52
N GLY A 84 0.45 2.67 -30.34
CA GLY A 84 0.85 1.75 -29.29
C GLY A 84 2.13 2.19 -28.56
N ALA A 85 2.73 1.26 -27.83
CA ALA A 85 3.93 1.50 -27.04
C ALA A 85 5.21 1.08 -27.79
N TYR A 86 6.28 1.85 -27.61
CA TYR A 86 7.57 1.64 -28.24
C TYR A 86 8.62 1.24 -27.21
N PRO A 87 9.16 0.00 -27.26
CA PRO A 87 10.37 -0.34 -26.52
C PRO A 87 11.57 0.42 -27.09
N VAL A 88 12.35 1.06 -26.22
CA VAL A 88 13.52 1.84 -26.60
C VAL A 88 14.71 1.43 -25.73
N ALA A 89 15.89 1.38 -26.33
CA ALA A 89 17.15 1.18 -25.62
C ALA A 89 18.14 2.27 -26.01
N VAL A 90 18.78 2.87 -25.01
CA VAL A 90 19.96 3.74 -25.15
C VAL A 90 21.14 2.92 -24.67
N THR A 91 22.10 2.66 -25.55
CA THR A 91 23.17 1.67 -25.30
C THR A 91 24.44 2.25 -24.71
N GLU A 92 24.60 3.57 -24.75
CA GLU A 92 25.79 4.27 -24.28
C GLU A 92 25.42 5.64 -23.68
N TYR A 93 26.38 6.26 -22.98
CA TYR A 93 26.20 7.60 -22.45
C TYR A 93 26.10 8.60 -23.60
N THR A 94 24.99 9.33 -23.67
CA THR A 94 24.74 10.28 -24.77
C THR A 94 24.83 11.72 -24.26
N PRO A 95 25.70 12.56 -24.85
CA PRO A 95 25.80 13.97 -24.48
C PRO A 95 24.63 14.79 -25.05
N LEU A 96 24.14 15.74 -24.27
CA LEU A 96 23.14 16.74 -24.68
C LEU A 96 23.62 18.14 -24.28
N THR A 97 23.82 19.01 -25.26
CA THR A 97 24.27 20.39 -25.05
C THR A 97 23.10 21.36 -25.03
N PHE A 98 23.01 22.12 -23.94
CA PHE A 98 21.99 23.13 -23.70
C PHE A 98 22.40 24.43 -24.38
N ALA A 99 21.42 25.15 -24.92
CA ALA A 99 21.65 26.51 -25.41
C ALA A 99 22.01 27.45 -24.25
N ASP A 100 22.71 28.55 -24.55
CA ASP A 100 23.03 29.57 -23.55
C ASP A 100 21.76 30.13 -22.87
N GLY A 101 21.91 30.48 -21.61
CA GLY A 101 20.89 31.11 -20.76
C GLY A 101 20.50 32.48 -21.28
N ASP A 102 19.24 32.86 -21.07
CA ASP A 102 18.82 34.24 -21.32
C ASP A 102 19.57 35.18 -20.36
N PRO A 103 20.01 36.37 -20.79
CA PRO A 103 20.80 37.26 -19.93
C PRO A 103 20.10 37.69 -18.64
N ASN A 104 18.76 37.76 -18.64
CA ASN A 104 17.99 38.39 -17.57
C ASN A 104 17.15 37.39 -16.77
N ASN A 105 16.70 36.30 -17.40
CA ASN A 105 15.74 35.37 -16.79
C ASN A 105 16.25 33.92 -16.83
N PRO A 106 16.03 33.16 -15.75
CA PRO A 106 16.25 31.72 -15.80
C PRO A 106 15.17 31.05 -16.67
N ARG A 107 15.45 29.81 -17.10
CA ARG A 107 14.46 28.92 -17.72
C ARG A 107 14.60 27.50 -17.18
N ILE A 108 13.62 26.65 -17.49
CA ILE A 108 13.70 25.21 -17.24
C ILE A 108 13.58 24.51 -18.58
N ASP A 109 14.59 23.73 -18.92
CA ASP A 109 14.62 22.90 -20.13
C ASP A 109 14.22 21.46 -19.75
N LEU A 110 13.53 20.75 -20.63
CA LEU A 110 13.07 19.38 -20.39
C LEU A 110 13.88 18.41 -21.25
N VAL A 111 14.57 17.47 -20.63
CA VAL A 111 15.23 16.37 -21.32
C VAL A 111 14.24 15.23 -21.50
N VAL A 112 14.06 14.78 -22.74
CA VAL A 112 13.10 13.72 -23.08
C VAL A 112 13.72 12.63 -23.95
N LEU A 113 13.19 11.43 -23.83
CA LEU A 113 13.37 10.34 -24.80
C LEU A 113 12.11 10.28 -25.67
N ARG A 114 12.22 10.64 -26.94
CA ARG A 114 11.10 10.75 -27.88
C ARG A 114 11.21 9.73 -29.01
N VAL A 115 10.06 9.22 -29.44
CA VAL A 115 9.94 8.39 -30.64
C VAL A 115 9.22 9.17 -31.72
N TYR A 116 9.87 9.29 -32.88
CA TYR A 116 9.27 9.74 -34.12
C TYR A 116 8.87 8.51 -34.94
N ASP A 117 7.61 8.43 -35.35
CA ASP A 117 7.10 7.41 -36.26
C ASP A 117 6.40 8.14 -37.41
N GLU A 118 7.05 8.19 -38.58
CA GLU A 118 6.56 8.87 -39.79
C GLU A 118 5.14 8.45 -40.21
N THR A 119 4.71 7.24 -39.82
CA THR A 119 3.35 6.76 -40.12
C THR A 119 2.30 7.34 -39.18
N GLN A 120 2.71 7.85 -38.03
CA GLN A 120 1.88 8.45 -36.98
C GLN A 120 2.10 9.96 -36.83
N ASP A 121 3.23 10.47 -37.33
CA ASP A 121 3.67 11.87 -37.31
C ASP A 121 4.29 12.22 -38.67
N THR A 122 3.42 12.31 -39.68
CA THR A 122 3.81 12.58 -41.07
C THR A 122 4.44 13.96 -41.26
N GLU A 123 4.18 14.90 -40.35
CA GLU A 123 4.72 16.26 -40.39
C GLU A 123 6.22 16.27 -40.05
N SER A 124 6.65 15.40 -39.12
CA SER A 124 8.07 15.28 -38.77
C SER A 124 8.93 14.67 -39.89
N GLY A 125 8.35 13.76 -40.68
CA GLY A 125 9.09 12.95 -41.67
C GLY A 125 10.19 12.06 -41.08
N ARG A 126 10.19 11.81 -39.75
CA ARG A 126 11.25 11.09 -39.03
C ARG A 126 10.75 9.74 -38.54
N ALA A 127 11.67 8.76 -38.51
CA ALA A 127 11.41 7.40 -38.04
C ALA A 127 12.57 6.92 -37.14
N GLU A 128 12.68 7.51 -35.95
CA GLU A 128 13.79 7.24 -35.02
C GLU A 128 13.40 7.50 -33.55
N ALA A 129 14.18 6.94 -32.62
CA ALA A 129 14.13 7.33 -31.22
C ALA A 129 15.29 8.30 -30.94
N ALA A 130 15.00 9.43 -30.29
CA ALA A 130 15.97 10.49 -30.04
C ALA A 130 15.93 10.95 -28.59
N LEU A 131 17.10 11.25 -28.03
CA LEU A 131 17.25 12.07 -26.84
C LEU A 131 17.28 13.54 -27.28
N GLU A 132 16.40 14.35 -26.73
CA GLU A 132 16.29 15.77 -27.11
C GLU A 132 16.06 16.67 -25.89
N ILE A 133 16.44 17.94 -26.06
CA ILE A 133 16.15 19.01 -25.11
C ILE A 133 14.97 19.82 -25.66
N VAL A 134 13.87 19.84 -24.92
CA VAL A 134 12.78 20.78 -25.15
C VAL A 134 13.10 22.04 -24.35
N GLN A 135 13.57 23.07 -25.05
CA GLN A 135 13.95 24.33 -24.42
C GLN A 135 12.73 25.03 -23.82
N GLY A 136 12.85 25.51 -22.58
CA GLY A 136 11.81 26.29 -21.93
C GLY A 136 11.82 27.76 -22.31
N THR A 137 10.76 28.45 -21.92
CA THR A 137 10.66 29.90 -22.07
C THR A 137 11.31 30.61 -20.88
N PRO A 138 12.26 31.55 -21.10
CA PRO A 138 12.80 32.39 -20.03
C PRO A 138 11.73 33.20 -19.32
N ALA A 139 11.72 33.16 -17.98
CA ALA A 139 10.81 33.94 -17.16
C ALA A 139 11.37 34.10 -15.73
N ALA A 140 10.93 35.12 -15.01
CA ALA A 140 11.29 35.32 -13.60
C ALA A 140 10.89 34.11 -12.72
N THR A 141 9.81 33.42 -13.08
CA THR A 141 9.40 32.14 -12.49
C THR A 141 9.18 31.13 -13.61
N PRO A 142 10.23 30.41 -14.02
CA PRO A 142 10.15 29.52 -15.17
C PRO A 142 9.31 28.29 -14.86
N LYS A 143 8.63 27.77 -15.89
CA LYS A 143 7.79 26.58 -15.80
C LYS A 143 8.40 25.45 -16.61
N ILE A 144 8.21 24.21 -16.15
CA ILE A 144 8.62 23.01 -16.90
C ILE A 144 7.81 22.96 -18.21
N PRO A 145 8.45 22.78 -19.38
CA PRO A 145 7.77 22.55 -20.64
C PRO A 145 6.85 21.32 -20.60
N ALA A 146 5.78 21.33 -21.38
CA ALA A 146 4.95 20.15 -21.54
C ALA A 146 5.74 19.03 -22.22
N THR A 147 5.56 17.79 -21.77
CA THR A 147 6.17 16.62 -22.42
C THR A 147 5.58 16.46 -23.83
N PRO A 148 6.41 16.40 -24.89
CA PRO A 148 5.91 16.18 -26.24
C PRO A 148 5.17 14.84 -26.39
N ARG A 149 4.37 14.73 -27.45
CA ARG A 149 3.74 13.47 -27.85
C ARG A 149 4.79 12.38 -28.09
N ALA A 150 4.46 11.14 -27.72
CA ALA A 150 5.34 9.98 -27.88
C ALA A 150 6.74 10.20 -27.25
N ALA A 151 6.77 10.84 -26.08
CA ALA A 151 8.00 11.11 -25.35
C ALA A 151 7.87 10.75 -23.86
N LEU A 152 9.00 10.34 -23.28
CA LEU A 152 9.18 10.15 -21.85
C LEU A 152 10.01 11.30 -21.30
N ALA A 153 9.47 12.05 -20.34
CA ALA A 153 10.25 13.02 -19.57
C ALA A 153 11.29 12.31 -18.69
N LEU A 154 12.56 12.70 -18.82
CA LEU A 154 13.65 12.16 -18.03
C LEU A 154 14.07 13.13 -16.93
N ALA A 155 14.25 14.40 -17.25
CA ALA A 155 14.65 15.41 -16.27
C ALA A 155 14.18 16.82 -16.64
N ALA A 156 13.89 17.63 -15.63
CA ALA A 156 13.80 19.08 -15.75
C ALA A 156 15.14 19.68 -15.32
N VAL A 157 15.76 20.48 -16.19
CA VAL A 157 17.06 21.10 -15.95
C VAL A 157 16.88 22.61 -15.87
N ARG A 158 17.22 23.21 -14.72
CA ARG A 158 17.20 24.67 -14.56
C ARG A 158 18.44 25.28 -15.19
N VAL A 159 18.24 26.13 -16.20
CA VAL A 159 19.29 26.95 -16.80
C VAL A 159 19.25 28.34 -16.16
N PRO A 160 20.28 28.75 -15.40
CA PRO A 160 20.33 30.10 -14.81
C PRO A 160 20.38 31.20 -15.87
N ALA A 161 19.99 32.42 -15.47
CA ALA A 161 20.19 33.60 -16.30
C ALA A 161 21.69 33.80 -16.58
N GLY A 162 22.05 34.08 -17.83
CA GLY A 162 23.44 34.30 -18.26
C GLY A 162 24.34 33.05 -18.21
N ALA A 163 23.80 31.85 -18.00
CA ALA A 163 24.58 30.62 -18.03
C ALA A 163 25.11 30.35 -19.44
N SER A 164 26.41 30.12 -19.57
CA SER A 164 27.10 29.79 -20.83
C SER A 164 28.40 29.06 -20.48
N GLU A 165 29.09 28.49 -21.46
CA GLU A 165 30.42 27.91 -21.22
C GLU A 165 31.40 28.95 -20.63
N GLY A 166 31.31 30.22 -21.04
CA GLY A 166 32.20 31.30 -20.57
C GLY A 166 31.89 31.83 -19.17
N THR A 167 30.70 31.55 -18.63
CA THR A 167 30.27 32.03 -17.29
C THR A 167 30.23 30.93 -16.24
N GLY A 168 30.78 29.75 -16.54
CA GLY A 168 30.79 28.59 -15.66
C GLY A 168 29.60 27.64 -15.86
N GLY A 169 28.66 27.96 -16.76
CA GLY A 169 27.58 27.07 -17.17
C GLY A 169 26.53 26.77 -16.10
N ILE A 170 25.95 25.57 -16.19
CA ILE A 170 24.90 25.09 -15.29
C ILE A 170 25.54 24.44 -14.05
N ASP A 171 25.01 24.75 -12.86
CA ASP A 171 25.34 24.02 -11.64
C ASP A 171 24.57 22.70 -11.56
N TRP A 172 25.20 21.64 -12.06
CA TRP A 172 24.59 20.31 -12.15
C TRP A 172 24.29 19.64 -10.82
N THR A 173 24.84 20.13 -9.70
CA THR A 173 24.56 19.56 -8.37
C THR A 173 23.14 19.87 -7.90
N SER A 174 22.54 20.96 -8.40
CA SER A 174 21.23 21.46 -7.98
C SER A 174 20.26 21.71 -9.13
N ALA A 175 20.74 21.74 -10.37
CA ALA A 175 19.93 22.10 -11.53
C ALA A 175 18.98 20.98 -12.01
N VAL A 176 19.25 19.72 -11.67
CA VAL A 176 18.51 18.56 -12.22
C VAL A 176 17.40 18.12 -11.28
N GLY A 177 16.16 18.24 -11.74
CA GLY A 177 15.00 17.56 -11.16
C GLY A 177 14.70 16.27 -11.94
N ASP A 178 14.81 15.12 -11.28
CA ASP A 178 14.49 13.82 -11.87
C ASP A 178 12.97 13.70 -12.12
N LEU A 179 12.60 13.32 -13.34
CA LEU A 179 11.21 13.11 -13.76
C LEU A 179 10.96 11.67 -14.22
N ARG A 180 11.98 10.80 -14.15
CA ARG A 180 11.87 9.41 -14.59
C ARG A 180 10.79 8.69 -13.81
N ARG A 181 9.96 7.96 -14.54
CA ARG A 181 8.97 7.03 -14.01
C ARG A 181 9.39 5.62 -14.36
N ALA A 182 9.20 4.67 -13.45
CA ALA A 182 9.37 3.27 -13.72
C ALA A 182 8.15 2.70 -14.47
N THR A 183 8.40 1.60 -15.17
CA THR A 183 7.36 0.73 -15.73
C THR A 183 7.80 -0.72 -15.64
N VAL A 184 6.83 -1.61 -15.47
CA VAL A 184 7.04 -3.05 -15.27
C VAL A 184 6.01 -3.82 -16.10
N ALA A 185 6.24 -5.12 -16.26
CA ALA A 185 5.22 -6.02 -16.80
C ALA A 185 3.94 -6.00 -15.91
N VAL A 186 2.76 -6.24 -16.49
CA VAL A 186 1.51 -6.45 -15.75
C VAL A 186 1.72 -7.55 -14.71
N GLY A 187 1.28 -7.29 -13.48
CA GLY A 187 1.54 -8.15 -12.33
C GLY A 187 2.92 -7.94 -11.68
N GLY A 188 3.82 -7.18 -12.30
CA GLY A 188 5.07 -6.74 -11.70
C GLY A 188 4.84 -5.72 -10.58
N ILE A 189 5.81 -5.63 -9.67
CA ILE A 189 5.81 -4.68 -8.56
C ILE A 189 6.57 -3.44 -9.01
N VAL A 190 5.88 -2.31 -9.11
CA VAL A 190 6.49 -1.03 -9.48
C VAL A 190 7.27 -0.49 -8.27
N PRO A 191 8.58 -0.17 -8.38
CA PRO A 191 9.26 0.51 -7.29
C PRO A 191 8.68 1.91 -7.11
N GLU A 192 8.70 2.44 -5.89
CA GLU A 192 8.24 3.79 -5.62
C GLU A 192 9.08 4.79 -6.42
N GLU A 193 8.35 5.63 -7.14
CA GLU A 193 8.91 6.67 -8.00
C GLU A 193 8.73 8.01 -7.32
N TRP A 194 9.62 8.95 -7.64
CA TRP A 194 9.39 10.36 -7.38
C TRP A 194 8.74 10.95 -8.63
N PRO A 195 7.47 11.40 -8.61
CA PRO A 195 6.62 11.77 -7.47
C PRO A 195 5.75 10.63 -6.90
N ARG A 196 5.50 10.63 -5.59
CA ARG A 196 4.88 9.52 -4.82
C ARG A 196 3.38 9.29 -5.04
N ASP A 197 2.69 10.23 -5.68
CA ASP A 197 1.22 10.24 -5.80
C ASP A 197 0.71 9.72 -7.16
N ILE A 198 1.49 8.89 -7.86
CA ILE A 198 1.03 8.31 -9.14
C ILE A 198 -0.06 7.26 -8.85
N PRO A 199 -1.28 7.41 -9.40
CA PRO A 199 -2.35 6.43 -9.21
C PRO A 199 -1.99 5.04 -9.76
N GLY A 200 -2.55 4.01 -9.16
CA GLY A 200 -2.54 2.67 -9.75
C GLY A 200 -3.44 2.62 -10.99
N SER A 201 -3.10 1.70 -11.90
CA SER A 201 -3.72 1.55 -13.20
C SER A 201 -4.88 0.55 -13.21
N TYR A 202 -4.92 -0.37 -12.24
CA TYR A 202 -6.02 -1.32 -12.05
C TYR A 202 -6.08 -1.80 -10.59
N PRO A 203 -7.28 -2.07 -10.04
CA PRO A 203 -7.41 -2.68 -8.72
C PRO A 203 -6.59 -3.97 -8.61
N GLY A 204 -5.73 -4.07 -7.61
CA GLY A 204 -4.81 -5.20 -7.42
C GLY A 204 -3.41 -5.01 -7.98
N GLN A 205 -3.09 -3.88 -8.61
CA GLN A 205 -1.70 -3.52 -8.89
C GLN A 205 -0.90 -3.35 -7.59
N TYR A 206 0.36 -3.78 -7.59
CA TYR A 206 1.29 -3.62 -6.47
C TYR A 206 2.38 -2.59 -6.77
N ARG A 207 2.83 -1.91 -5.70
CA ARG A 207 4.06 -1.11 -5.69
C ARG A 207 4.87 -1.36 -4.42
N ASP A 208 6.17 -1.13 -4.49
CA ASP A 208 7.11 -1.21 -3.36
C ASP A 208 7.55 0.20 -2.95
N ILE A 209 7.25 0.61 -1.71
CA ILE A 209 7.62 1.92 -1.15
C ILE A 209 8.85 1.83 -0.21
N GLY A 210 9.70 0.83 -0.43
CA GLY A 210 10.93 0.60 0.31
C GLY A 210 10.65 0.27 1.78
N ALA A 211 11.11 1.11 2.70
CA ALA A 211 10.92 0.89 4.13
C ALA A 211 9.44 0.84 4.56
N GLY A 212 8.53 1.42 3.77
CA GLY A 212 7.09 1.34 4.02
C GLY A 212 6.43 0.03 3.56
N GLY A 213 7.19 -0.87 2.93
CA GLY A 213 6.70 -2.17 2.45
C GLY A 213 5.95 -2.10 1.12
N LEU A 214 5.05 -3.07 0.90
CA LEU A 214 4.24 -3.12 -0.31
C LEU A 214 2.94 -2.33 -0.13
N GLN A 215 2.44 -1.80 -1.23
CA GLN A 215 1.10 -1.26 -1.31
C GLN A 215 0.33 -1.87 -2.47
N ARG A 216 -0.99 -2.03 -2.29
CA ARG A 216 -1.94 -2.54 -3.29
C ARG A 216 -2.93 -1.45 -3.66
N TRP A 217 -3.14 -1.21 -4.95
CA TRP A 217 -4.16 -0.28 -5.43
C TRP A 217 -5.56 -0.87 -5.25
N ASP A 218 -6.48 -0.13 -4.63
CA ASP A 218 -7.88 -0.57 -4.46
C ASP A 218 -8.84 -0.07 -5.56
N GLY A 219 -8.34 0.77 -6.48
CA GLY A 219 -9.15 1.47 -7.49
C GLY A 219 -9.22 2.98 -7.26
N THR A 220 -8.92 3.43 -6.04
CA THR A 220 -9.00 4.84 -5.62
C THR A 220 -7.74 5.33 -4.91
N ALA A 221 -7.10 4.47 -4.11
CA ALA A 221 -5.91 4.79 -3.33
C ALA A 221 -4.96 3.58 -3.20
N TRP A 222 -3.71 3.88 -2.86
CA TRP A 222 -2.71 2.87 -2.50
C TRP A 222 -2.89 2.49 -1.03
N GLN A 223 -3.21 1.22 -0.78
CA GLN A 223 -3.38 0.68 0.56
C GLN A 223 -2.14 -0.10 0.99
N PRO A 224 -1.72 -0.04 2.27
CA PRO A 224 -0.68 -0.92 2.81
C PRO A 224 -1.00 -2.40 2.57
N TYR A 225 0.01 -3.18 2.21
CA TYR A 225 -0.11 -4.62 2.03
C TYR A 225 1.03 -5.38 2.74
N PRO A 226 0.73 -6.37 3.60
CA PRO A 226 -0.61 -6.74 4.04
C PRO A 226 -1.31 -5.59 4.80
N PRO A 227 -2.65 -5.59 4.90
CA PRO A 227 -3.36 -4.57 5.66
C PRO A 227 -2.83 -4.46 7.08
N THR A 228 -2.60 -3.24 7.56
CA THR A 228 -2.14 -3.00 8.93
C THR A 228 -3.21 -3.46 9.92
N PRO A 229 -2.89 -4.38 10.85
CA PRO A 229 -3.83 -4.80 11.88
C PRO A 229 -4.30 -3.61 12.71
N ARG A 230 -5.62 -3.46 12.86
CA ARG A 230 -6.24 -2.39 13.65
C ARG A 230 -7.08 -2.94 14.78
N TRP A 231 -7.07 -2.26 15.91
CA TRP A 231 -8.01 -2.52 17.00
C TRP A 231 -9.42 -2.11 16.57
N ARG A 232 -10.39 -2.97 16.84
CA ARG A 232 -11.82 -2.76 16.64
C ARG A 232 -12.52 -2.89 17.99
N GLU A 233 -13.48 -2.02 18.26
CA GLU A 233 -14.34 -2.16 19.43
C GLU A 233 -15.33 -3.32 19.22
N TRP A 234 -15.67 -4.02 20.30
CA TRP A 234 -16.75 -5.01 20.33
C TRP A 234 -17.52 -4.84 21.64
N THR A 235 -18.80 -5.15 21.64
CA THR A 235 -19.58 -5.27 22.88
C THR A 235 -20.01 -6.73 23.00
N PRO A 236 -19.51 -7.49 24.00
CA PRO A 236 -19.93 -8.87 24.15
C PRO A 236 -21.43 -8.91 24.48
N GLU A 237 -22.13 -9.89 23.94
CA GLU A 237 -23.39 -10.33 24.50
C GLU A 237 -23.09 -11.00 25.84
N TRP A 238 -23.78 -10.60 26.90
CA TRP A 238 -23.62 -11.18 28.22
C TRP A 238 -24.84 -12.02 28.54
N THR A 239 -24.62 -13.33 28.66
CA THR A 239 -25.64 -14.33 28.92
C THR A 239 -25.16 -15.34 29.96
N THR A 240 -25.94 -16.38 30.21
CA THR A 240 -25.54 -17.48 31.10
C THR A 240 -25.48 -18.82 30.37
N SER A 241 -24.88 -19.81 31.02
CA SER A 241 -24.75 -21.16 30.47
C SER A 241 -26.09 -21.82 30.15
N THR A 242 -27.15 -21.46 30.89
CA THR A 242 -28.52 -21.93 30.69
C THR A 242 -29.38 -20.97 29.87
N GLY A 243 -28.97 -19.70 29.73
CA GLY A 243 -29.74 -18.64 29.07
C GLY A 243 -30.99 -18.18 29.83
N ARG A 244 -31.17 -18.59 31.10
CA ARG A 244 -32.39 -18.33 31.88
C ARG A 244 -32.33 -17.09 32.77
N SER A 245 -31.15 -16.77 33.31
CA SER A 245 -30.97 -15.66 34.25
C SER A 245 -30.07 -14.57 33.67
N THR A 246 -30.27 -14.25 32.40
CA THR A 246 -29.39 -13.38 31.60
C THR A 246 -29.12 -12.02 32.26
N PRO A 247 -27.84 -11.69 32.52
CA PRO A 247 -27.45 -10.38 33.04
C PRO A 247 -27.62 -9.25 32.01
N SER A 248 -27.42 -8.00 32.45
CA SER A 248 -27.40 -6.84 31.56
C SER A 248 -26.40 -5.79 32.04
N PHE A 249 -25.64 -5.20 31.12
CA PHE A 249 -24.63 -4.19 31.43
C PHE A 249 -25.17 -2.93 32.10
N GLY A 250 -26.42 -2.53 31.84
CA GLY A 250 -26.96 -1.28 32.38
C GLY A 250 -26.07 -0.08 32.01
N ASN A 251 -25.63 0.67 33.02
CA ASN A 251 -24.70 1.80 32.88
C ASN A 251 -23.21 1.41 33.06
N ALA A 252 -22.86 0.13 32.92
CA ALA A 252 -21.47 -0.29 32.94
C ALA A 252 -20.66 0.37 31.82
N THR A 253 -19.40 0.70 32.10
CA THR A 253 -18.43 1.08 31.08
C THR A 253 -17.89 -0.19 30.44
N VAL A 254 -18.23 -0.41 29.17
CA VAL A 254 -17.76 -1.55 28.37
C VAL A 254 -16.65 -1.10 27.41
N GLN A 255 -15.42 -1.44 27.74
CA GLN A 255 -14.21 -1.16 26.95
C GLN A 255 -13.62 -2.47 26.44
N CYS A 256 -14.26 -3.02 25.41
CA CYS A 256 -13.83 -4.29 24.84
C CYS A 256 -13.36 -4.05 23.40
N ARG A 257 -12.16 -4.51 23.09
CA ARG A 257 -11.55 -4.33 21.77
C ARG A 257 -10.76 -5.56 21.34
N TYR A 258 -10.61 -5.73 20.03
CA TYR A 258 -9.90 -6.87 19.46
C TYR A 258 -9.16 -6.49 18.18
N VAL A 259 -8.12 -7.26 17.87
CA VAL A 259 -7.45 -7.30 16.57
C VAL A 259 -7.56 -8.72 16.02
N HIS A 260 -7.75 -8.85 14.72
CA HIS A 260 -7.88 -10.13 14.01
C HIS A 260 -6.96 -10.08 12.80
N THR A 261 -5.98 -10.97 12.77
CA THR A 261 -4.96 -11.02 11.71
C THR A 261 -4.81 -12.46 11.27
N GLY A 262 -5.19 -12.77 10.02
CA GLY A 262 -5.31 -14.16 9.59
C GLY A 262 -6.30 -14.90 10.50
N THR A 263 -5.92 -16.04 11.07
CA THR A 263 -6.74 -16.78 12.04
C THR A 263 -6.45 -16.42 13.50
N LEU A 264 -5.56 -15.45 13.77
CA LEU A 264 -5.23 -15.03 15.13
C LEU A 264 -6.17 -13.92 15.59
N VAL A 265 -6.85 -14.12 16.71
CA VAL A 265 -7.58 -13.06 17.41
C VAL A 265 -6.89 -12.76 18.73
N HIS A 266 -6.58 -11.48 18.95
CA HIS A 266 -6.16 -10.97 20.25
C HIS A 266 -7.16 -9.93 20.73
N ALA A 267 -7.66 -10.09 21.95
CA ALA A 267 -8.73 -9.28 22.48
C ALA A 267 -8.43 -8.83 23.92
N SER A 268 -8.98 -7.68 24.28
CA SER A 268 -8.94 -7.09 25.60
C SER A 268 -10.37 -6.75 26.01
N LEU A 269 -10.78 -7.23 27.17
CA LEU A 269 -12.11 -7.02 27.75
C LEU A 269 -11.97 -6.21 29.03
N GLY A 270 -12.54 -5.02 29.06
CA GLY A 270 -12.65 -4.18 30.25
C GLY A 270 -14.11 -3.92 30.54
N LEU A 271 -14.61 -4.41 31.68
CA LEU A 271 -15.97 -4.21 32.15
C LEU A 271 -15.93 -3.55 33.51
N TYR A 272 -16.48 -2.34 33.63
CA TYR A 272 -16.63 -1.64 34.90
C TYR A 272 -18.11 -1.50 35.21
N PHE A 273 -18.61 -2.24 36.18
CA PHE A 273 -20.03 -2.34 36.43
C PHE A 273 -20.54 -1.12 37.21
N GLY A 274 -21.65 -0.54 36.74
CA GLY A 274 -22.29 0.60 37.38
C GLY A 274 -23.50 0.23 38.24
N SER A 275 -24.16 1.26 38.77
CA SER A 275 -25.30 1.14 39.68
C SER A 275 -26.55 0.53 39.08
N THR A 276 -26.69 0.51 37.75
CA THR A 276 -27.85 -0.10 37.06
C THR A 276 -27.51 -1.41 36.37
N THR A 277 -26.27 -1.91 36.51
CA THR A 277 -25.90 -3.26 36.07
C THR A 277 -26.78 -4.30 36.77
N ARG A 278 -27.26 -5.29 36.02
CA ARG A 278 -27.98 -6.44 36.58
C ARG A 278 -27.15 -7.69 36.34
N PHE A 279 -26.82 -8.41 37.40
CA PHE A 279 -25.89 -9.55 37.40
C PHE A 279 -26.56 -10.90 37.11
N GLY A 280 -27.86 -10.89 36.79
CA GLY A 280 -28.69 -12.09 36.73
C GLY A 280 -29.09 -12.57 38.12
N SER A 281 -30.11 -13.44 38.18
CA SER A 281 -30.57 -14.09 39.42
C SER A 281 -30.16 -15.57 39.50
N GLY A 282 -29.26 -16.00 38.62
CA GLY A 282 -28.78 -17.38 38.56
C GLY A 282 -27.92 -17.70 39.78
N GLY A 283 -28.12 -18.88 40.39
CA GLY A 283 -27.26 -19.37 41.46
C GLY A 283 -25.98 -20.02 40.92
N SER A 284 -25.27 -20.76 41.79
CA SER A 284 -24.08 -21.52 41.40
C SER A 284 -24.42 -22.51 40.28
N GLY A 285 -23.66 -22.43 39.17
CA GLY A 285 -23.81 -23.28 37.99
C GLY A 285 -24.52 -22.64 36.78
N ASP A 286 -25.18 -21.48 36.95
CA ASP A 286 -25.68 -20.66 35.82
C ASP A 286 -24.61 -19.65 35.35
N ASN A 287 -23.48 -20.22 34.91
CA ASN A 287 -22.22 -19.49 34.69
C ASN A 287 -22.34 -18.41 33.62
N TRP A 288 -21.68 -17.28 33.84
CA TRP A 288 -21.67 -16.18 32.88
C TRP A 288 -20.87 -16.53 31.62
N ARG A 289 -21.46 -16.14 30.49
CA ARG A 289 -20.87 -16.23 29.15
C ARG A 289 -20.83 -14.86 28.52
N PHE A 290 -19.69 -14.53 27.93
CA PHE A 290 -19.52 -13.33 27.13
C PHE A 290 -19.23 -13.74 25.69
N SER A 291 -19.96 -13.21 24.71
CA SER A 291 -19.72 -13.55 23.31
C SER A 291 -18.34 -13.08 22.85
N LEU A 292 -17.70 -13.89 22.02
CA LEU A 292 -16.44 -13.54 21.38
C LEU A 292 -16.67 -12.55 20.24
N PRO A 293 -15.71 -11.64 19.96
CA PRO A 293 -15.79 -10.74 18.80
C PRO A 293 -15.73 -11.49 17.46
N VAL A 294 -15.11 -12.66 17.44
CA VAL A 294 -15.04 -13.58 16.30
C VAL A 294 -15.21 -15.00 16.83
N ARG A 295 -15.95 -15.85 16.12
CA ARG A 295 -16.11 -17.25 16.51
C ARG A 295 -14.74 -17.94 16.55
N ALA A 296 -14.44 -18.65 17.64
CA ALA A 296 -13.23 -19.45 17.77
C ALA A 296 -13.30 -20.74 16.92
N SER A 297 -12.14 -21.29 16.53
CA SER A 297 -12.04 -22.55 15.78
C SER A 297 -12.57 -23.74 16.59
N GLY A 298 -12.47 -23.67 17.91
CA GLY A 298 -12.94 -24.70 18.83
C GLY A 298 -12.97 -24.23 20.28
N THR A 299 -13.18 -25.20 21.17
CA THR A 299 -13.11 -24.97 22.62
C THR A 299 -11.67 -25.01 23.11
N SER A 300 -11.35 -24.26 24.16
CA SER A 300 -10.04 -24.26 24.79
C SER A 300 -10.14 -24.08 26.30
N HIS A 301 -9.29 -24.81 27.02
CA HIS A 301 -9.19 -24.75 28.47
C HIS A 301 -8.49 -23.49 28.98
N ALA A 302 -7.78 -22.77 28.12
CA ALA A 302 -7.08 -21.54 28.46
C ALA A 302 -6.79 -20.74 27.19
N VAL A 303 -7.29 -19.50 27.11
CA VAL A 303 -6.94 -18.54 26.04
C VAL A 303 -6.42 -17.23 26.59
N GLY A 304 -6.37 -17.09 27.92
CA GLY A 304 -5.91 -15.87 28.57
C GLY A 304 -6.24 -15.85 30.06
N PHE A 305 -6.11 -14.66 30.64
CA PHE A 305 -6.36 -14.42 32.07
C PHE A 305 -7.19 -13.16 32.26
N ALA A 306 -7.90 -13.12 33.38
CA ALA A 306 -8.70 -11.99 33.82
C ALA A 306 -8.37 -11.64 35.27
N GLY A 307 -8.23 -10.36 35.56
CA GLY A 307 -8.36 -9.82 36.90
C GLY A 307 -9.83 -9.57 37.21
N LEU A 308 -10.30 -10.10 38.33
CA LEU A 308 -11.60 -9.81 38.90
C LEU A 308 -11.37 -8.95 40.14
N GLN A 309 -12.12 -7.86 40.28
CA GLN A 309 -11.97 -6.95 41.41
C GLN A 309 -13.31 -6.46 41.92
N LEU A 310 -13.51 -6.61 43.24
CA LEU A 310 -14.65 -6.05 43.98
C LEU A 310 -14.27 -4.77 44.70
N GLY A 311 -13.07 -4.72 45.28
CA GLY A 311 -12.57 -3.57 46.03
C GLY A 311 -11.05 -3.47 45.94
N LEU A 312 -10.45 -2.63 46.80
CA LEU A 312 -8.99 -2.44 46.78
C LEU A 312 -8.22 -3.68 47.26
N ARG A 313 -8.87 -4.58 48.00
CA ARG A 313 -8.27 -5.76 48.63
C ARG A 313 -8.81 -7.07 48.08
N GLU A 314 -10.04 -7.05 47.57
CA GLU A 314 -10.76 -8.19 47.02
C GLU A 314 -10.44 -8.33 45.52
N ARG A 315 -9.35 -9.04 45.22
CA ARG A 315 -8.90 -9.33 43.87
C ARG A 315 -8.71 -10.83 43.65
N ARG A 316 -9.09 -11.33 42.49
CA ARG A 316 -8.87 -12.72 42.06
C ARG A 316 -8.37 -12.75 40.62
N ILE A 317 -7.60 -13.77 40.31
CA ILE A 317 -7.23 -14.10 38.94
C ILE A 317 -8.14 -15.22 38.46
N ALA A 318 -8.77 -14.99 37.32
CA ALA A 318 -9.48 -16.01 36.59
C ALA A 318 -8.71 -16.35 35.30
N ARG A 319 -8.88 -17.58 34.85
CA ARG A 319 -8.49 -18.00 33.52
C ARG A 319 -9.65 -17.74 32.57
N VAL A 320 -9.35 -17.26 31.38
CA VAL A 320 -10.33 -17.15 30.30
C VAL A 320 -10.38 -18.48 29.55
N ARG A 321 -11.56 -19.08 29.48
CA ARG A 321 -11.82 -20.38 28.84
C ARG A 321 -12.83 -20.21 27.72
N LEU A 322 -12.73 -21.05 26.69
CA LEU A 322 -13.73 -21.16 25.64
C LEU A 322 -14.43 -22.52 25.80
N THR A 323 -15.55 -22.56 26.50
CA THR A 323 -16.36 -23.78 26.64
C THR A 323 -17.32 -23.99 25.48
N THR A 324 -17.55 -22.94 24.69
CA THR A 324 -18.16 -23.02 23.36
C THR A 324 -17.32 -22.21 22.38
N PRO A 325 -17.40 -22.49 21.07
CA PRO A 325 -16.71 -21.67 20.06
C PRO A 325 -17.19 -20.22 19.97
N GLY A 326 -18.33 -19.87 20.58
CA GLY A 326 -18.92 -18.53 20.49
C GLY A 326 -18.75 -17.66 21.74
N HIS A 327 -18.33 -18.22 22.87
CA HIS A 327 -18.33 -17.53 24.15
C HIS A 327 -17.07 -17.84 24.96
N LEU A 328 -16.62 -16.83 25.70
CA LEU A 328 -15.70 -17.02 26.81
C LEU A 328 -16.46 -17.16 28.13
N GLU A 329 -15.88 -17.93 29.03
CA GLU A 329 -16.23 -18.03 30.45
C GLU A 329 -14.97 -17.78 31.29
N LEU A 330 -15.16 -17.32 32.52
CA LEU A 330 -14.06 -17.02 33.44
C LEU A 330 -14.03 -18.07 34.53
N GLU A 331 -12.90 -18.75 34.72
CA GLU A 331 -12.71 -19.72 35.80
C GLU A 331 -11.79 -19.14 36.86
N VAL A 332 -12.31 -18.92 38.07
CA VAL A 332 -11.55 -18.43 39.22
C VAL A 332 -10.42 -19.43 39.50
N SER A 333 -9.18 -18.98 39.28
CA SER A 333 -7.97 -19.81 39.26
C SER A 333 -6.98 -19.44 40.37
N SER A 334 -7.32 -18.47 41.23
CA SER A 334 -6.54 -18.08 42.41
C SER A 334 -7.34 -18.32 43.70
N GLY A 335 -6.65 -18.64 44.79
CA GLY A 335 -7.24 -18.65 46.13
C GLY A 335 -7.39 -17.25 46.73
N ASP A 336 -7.80 -17.21 48.00
CA ASP A 336 -7.98 -15.98 48.76
C ASP A 336 -6.62 -15.43 49.22
N LEU A 337 -6.40 -14.11 49.07
CA LEU A 337 -5.11 -13.46 49.34
C LEU A 337 -4.73 -13.48 50.84
N ASP A 338 -5.68 -13.79 51.72
CA ASP A 338 -5.53 -13.81 53.18
C ASP A 338 -5.17 -15.20 53.75
N GLY A 339 -4.93 -16.19 52.89
CA GLY A 339 -4.53 -17.54 53.29
C GLY A 339 -5.69 -18.41 53.80
N THR A 340 -6.94 -17.96 53.68
CA THR A 340 -8.11 -18.78 53.96
C THR A 340 -8.38 -19.78 52.82
N ALA A 341 -8.98 -20.94 53.15
CA ALA A 341 -9.31 -21.96 52.15
C ALA A 341 -10.30 -21.38 51.12
N SER A 342 -9.98 -21.49 49.83
CA SER A 342 -10.85 -20.98 48.75
C SER A 342 -12.25 -21.57 48.85
N ARG A 343 -13.23 -20.75 49.27
CA ARG A 343 -14.65 -21.13 49.35
C ARG A 343 -15.43 -20.84 48.07
N HIS A 344 -14.81 -20.18 47.09
CA HIS A 344 -15.47 -19.61 45.91
C HIS A 344 -14.65 -19.83 44.62
N GLY A 345 -14.27 -21.09 44.38
CA GLY A 345 -13.65 -21.53 43.12
C GLY A 345 -14.68 -22.02 42.10
N GLY A 346 -14.32 -21.99 40.81
CA GLY A 346 -15.18 -22.44 39.72
C GLY A 346 -15.39 -21.38 38.65
N LEU A 347 -16.39 -21.60 37.79
CA LEU A 347 -16.77 -20.62 36.78
C LEU A 347 -17.48 -19.43 37.43
N VAL A 348 -17.20 -18.23 36.94
CA VAL A 348 -17.83 -17.00 37.38
C VAL A 348 -19.33 -17.04 37.05
N ASP A 349 -20.13 -16.65 38.04
CA ASP A 349 -21.58 -16.55 37.97
C ASP A 349 -22.03 -15.38 38.88
N ALA A 350 -23.34 -15.25 39.13
CA ALA A 350 -23.86 -14.12 39.91
C ALA A 350 -23.44 -14.11 41.39
N VAL A 351 -22.91 -15.21 41.91
CA VAL A 351 -22.45 -15.35 43.32
C VAL A 351 -20.98 -15.76 43.45
N THR A 352 -20.31 -16.06 42.33
CA THR A 352 -18.92 -16.54 42.28
C THR A 352 -18.04 -15.54 41.52
N PRO A 353 -16.88 -15.12 42.07
CA PRO A 353 -16.32 -15.51 43.37
C PRO A 353 -16.96 -14.80 44.58
N TRP A 354 -17.84 -13.85 44.35
CA TRP A 354 -18.57 -13.09 45.36
C TRP A 354 -19.90 -12.60 44.80
N VAL A 355 -20.73 -12.01 45.66
CA VAL A 355 -21.90 -11.23 45.22
C VAL A 355 -21.41 -9.97 44.52
N TRP A 356 -21.77 -9.80 43.25
CA TRP A 356 -21.34 -8.67 42.45
C TRP A 356 -22.16 -7.41 42.71
N GLU A 357 -21.51 -6.25 42.68
CA GLU A 357 -22.13 -4.95 42.94
C GLU A 357 -21.52 -3.83 42.09
N SER A 358 -22.10 -2.63 42.16
CA SER A 358 -21.57 -1.44 41.48
C SER A 358 -20.14 -1.15 41.91
N GLY A 359 -19.26 -0.83 40.95
CA GLY A 359 -17.84 -0.57 41.19
C GLY A 359 -16.95 -1.81 41.03
N THR A 360 -17.53 -3.01 40.96
CA THR A 360 -16.80 -4.21 40.55
C THR A 360 -16.33 -4.10 39.10
N HIS A 361 -15.21 -4.74 38.77
CA HIS A 361 -14.73 -4.78 37.39
C HIS A 361 -14.02 -6.08 37.02
N ILE A 362 -14.04 -6.34 35.71
CA ILE A 362 -13.35 -7.44 35.04
C ILE A 362 -12.40 -6.84 34.01
N ALA A 363 -11.13 -7.20 34.09
CA ALA A 363 -10.14 -6.85 33.09
C ALA A 363 -9.46 -8.12 32.57
N ALA A 364 -9.67 -8.47 31.31
CA ALA A 364 -9.15 -9.69 30.70
C ALA A 364 -8.39 -9.41 29.41
N THR A 365 -7.41 -10.25 29.14
CA THR A 365 -6.77 -10.37 27.83
C THR A 365 -6.86 -11.81 27.36
N LEU A 366 -7.12 -12.01 26.08
CA LEU A 366 -7.21 -13.33 25.48
C LEU A 366 -6.64 -13.36 24.06
N THR A 367 -6.09 -14.51 23.70
CA THR A 367 -5.59 -14.83 22.37
C THR A 367 -6.11 -16.21 21.97
N TYR A 368 -6.75 -16.31 20.82
CA TYR A 368 -7.30 -17.58 20.33
C TYR A 368 -7.29 -17.64 18.80
N GLU A 369 -7.47 -18.85 18.28
CA GLU A 369 -7.63 -19.08 16.85
C GLU A 369 -9.11 -18.94 16.45
N SER A 370 -9.40 -18.14 15.43
CA SER A 370 -10.75 -17.99 14.88
C SER A 370 -11.11 -19.11 13.91
N ALA A 371 -12.41 -19.37 13.78
CA ALA A 371 -12.94 -20.33 12.79
C ALA A 371 -12.80 -19.82 11.34
N GLU A 372 -12.71 -18.50 11.16
CA GLU A 372 -12.63 -17.84 9.85
C GLU A 372 -11.46 -16.85 9.84
N PRO A 373 -10.74 -16.70 8.71
CA PRO A 373 -9.68 -15.70 8.59
C PRO A 373 -10.24 -14.27 8.62
N ALA A 374 -9.40 -13.31 9.00
CA ALA A 374 -9.73 -11.89 8.93
C ALA A 374 -10.00 -11.48 7.47
N GLU A 375 -11.08 -10.71 7.26
CA GLU A 375 -11.43 -10.08 5.98
C GLU A 375 -10.43 -9.00 5.55
#